data_AF-A0A834HKN8-F1
#
_entry.id   AF-A0A834HKN8-F1
#
_cell.length_a   1.000
_cell.length_b   1.000
_cell.length_c   1.000
_cell.angle_alpha   90.00
_cell.angle_beta   90.00
_cell.angle_gamma   90.00
#
_symmetry.space_group_name_H-M   'P 1'
#
loop_
_entity.id
_entity.type
_entity.pdbx_description
1 polymer ?
#
loop_
_entity_poly.entity_id
_entity_poly.type
_entity_poly.pdbx_seq_one_letter_code
_entity_poly.pdbx_strand_id
1 'polypeptide(L)'
;MGLLPKGIQDYQLDNSGNFTVFLDRECNAKFENELHYDRNVSGTLSYGQIANLTGVSAQDLFLWFPVKGIRVDVPSSGLIYFDVGVVFKQFSVSLFETPRECLAEQPPEAVSKLCSIKSVFVAGLQRHYGKLRYRRDPGDFGRAIL
;
A
#
# COMPACT_ATOMS: atom_id res chain seq x y z
N MET A 1 -0.75 6.20 15.32
CA MET A 1 0.44 5.37 15.03
C MET A 1 -0.04 3.95 14.82
N GLY A 2 0.39 3.26 13.77
CA GLY A 2 -0.09 1.90 13.50
C GLY A 2 0.69 1.21 12.39
N LEU A 3 0.90 -0.11 12.56
CA LEU A 3 1.57 -0.98 11.58
C LEU A 3 0.66 -1.32 10.39
N LEU A 4 -0.65 -1.32 10.60
CA LEU A 4 -1.61 -1.69 9.58
C LEU A 4 -1.95 -0.51 8.67
N PRO A 5 -2.06 -0.74 7.35
CA PRO A 5 -2.43 0.31 6.39
C PRO A 5 -3.90 0.70 6.52
N LYS A 6 -4.27 1.83 5.91
CA LYS A 6 -5.69 2.23 5.79
C LYS A 6 -6.42 1.29 4.82
N GLY A 7 -7.69 1.00 5.10
CA GLY A 7 -8.54 0.16 4.23
C GLY A 7 -8.91 -1.21 4.82
N ILE A 8 -8.81 -1.37 6.14
CA ILE A 8 -9.31 -2.54 6.86
C ILE A 8 -10.84 -2.56 6.77
N GLN A 9 -11.40 -3.68 6.33
CA GLN A 9 -12.84 -3.90 6.27
C GLN A 9 -13.38 -4.42 7.60
N ASP A 10 -12.68 -5.40 8.18
CA ASP A 10 -13.09 -6.03 9.43
C ASP A 10 -11.87 -6.50 10.24
N TYR A 11 -12.04 -6.65 11.55
CA TYR A 11 -11.02 -7.16 12.46
C TYR A 11 -11.63 -8.03 13.55
N GLN A 12 -10.91 -9.09 13.92
CA GLN A 12 -11.25 -9.98 15.02
C GLN A 12 -10.04 -10.05 15.95
N LEU A 13 -10.30 -9.99 17.26
CA LEU A 13 -9.29 -10.10 18.30
C LEU A 13 -9.82 -10.99 19.42
N ASP A 14 -9.09 -12.05 19.71
CA ASP A 14 -9.40 -12.99 20.78
C ASP A 14 -8.75 -12.57 22.10
N ASN A 15 -9.31 -13.03 23.22
CA ASN A 15 -8.73 -12.83 24.56
C ASN A 15 -7.33 -13.45 24.72
N SER A 16 -6.96 -14.40 23.86
CA SER A 16 -5.62 -15.00 23.80
C SER A 16 -4.60 -14.12 23.09
N GLY A 17 -5.01 -12.97 22.54
CA GLY A 17 -4.15 -12.07 21.76
C GLY A 17 -4.07 -12.42 20.27
N ASN A 18 -4.73 -13.48 19.80
CA ASN A 18 -4.81 -13.78 18.38
C ASN A 18 -5.69 -12.75 17.68
N PHE A 19 -5.19 -12.19 16.59
CA PHE A 19 -5.91 -11.24 15.77
C PHE A 19 -5.98 -11.72 14.33
N THR A 20 -7.07 -11.38 13.66
CA THR A 20 -7.23 -11.54 12.22
C THR A 20 -7.83 -10.24 11.66
N VAL A 21 -7.25 -9.74 10.58
CA VAL A 21 -7.65 -8.52 9.90
C VAL A 21 -7.98 -8.86 8.47
N PHE A 22 -9.12 -8.36 8.01
CA PHE A 22 -9.62 -8.56 6.65
C PHE A 22 -9.54 -7.25 5.88
N LEU A 23 -8.76 -7.26 4.81
CA LEU A 23 -8.66 -6.19 3.83
C LEU A 23 -9.53 -6.56 2.62
N ASP A 24 -10.15 -5.56 2.01
CA ASP A 24 -10.97 -5.73 0.80
C ASP A 24 -10.17 -6.36 -0.35
N ARG A 25 -8.87 -6.05 -0.42
CA ARG A 25 -7.93 -6.52 -1.45
C ARG A 25 -6.50 -6.50 -0.94
N GLU A 26 -5.65 -7.31 -1.57
CA GLU A 26 -4.20 -7.28 -1.35
C GLU A 26 -3.62 -5.96 -1.87
N CYS A 27 -2.60 -5.45 -1.19
CA CYS A 27 -2.07 -4.14 -1.49
C CYS A 27 -0.63 -3.94 -1.01
N ASN A 28 0.08 -3.05 -1.69
CA ASN A 28 1.44 -2.67 -1.34
C ASN A 28 1.42 -1.30 -0.66
N ALA A 29 2.09 -1.21 0.48
CA ALA A 29 2.36 0.05 1.16
C ALA A 29 3.84 0.39 1.04
N LYS A 30 4.12 1.58 0.51
CA LYS A 30 5.49 2.08 0.36
C LYS A 30 5.93 2.82 1.62
N PHE A 31 6.85 2.21 2.38
CA PHE A 31 7.57 2.83 3.48
C PHE A 31 9.01 3.13 3.04
N GLU A 32 10.01 2.84 3.87
CA GLU A 32 11.42 2.80 3.46
C GLU A 32 11.66 1.64 2.47
N ASN A 33 11.02 0.50 2.74
CA ASN A 33 10.89 -0.64 1.82
C ASN A 33 9.41 -0.83 1.44
N GLU A 34 9.15 -1.61 0.39
CA GLU A 34 7.77 -2.02 0.06
C GLU A 34 7.31 -3.13 1.01
N LEU A 35 6.13 -2.96 1.60
CA LEU A 35 5.45 -3.99 2.39
C LEU A 35 4.19 -4.41 1.65
N HIS A 36 4.06 -5.70 1.38
CA HIS A 36 2.89 -6.33 0.80
C HIS A 36 1.99 -6.86 1.91
N TYR A 37 0.71 -6.53 1.83
CA TYR A 37 -0.32 -7.01 2.72
C TYR A 37 -1.31 -7.85 1.92
N ASP A 38 -1.52 -9.07 2.35
CA ASP A 38 -2.53 -9.97 1.81
C ASP A 38 -3.92 -9.52 2.28
N ARG A 39 -4.97 -10.10 1.69
CA ARG A 39 -6.36 -9.85 2.12
C ARG A 39 -6.61 -10.26 3.57
N ASN A 40 -5.98 -11.34 4.00
CA ASN A 40 -6.16 -11.89 5.34
C ASN A 40 -4.82 -11.83 6.07
N VAL A 41 -4.76 -10.95 7.07
CA VAL A 41 -3.57 -10.80 7.92
C VAL A 41 -3.90 -11.35 9.30
N SER A 42 -3.11 -12.27 9.81
CA SER A 42 -3.32 -12.83 11.14
C SER A 42 -2.03 -12.94 11.93
N GLY A 43 -2.13 -12.92 13.25
CA GLY A 43 -1.00 -13.09 14.14
C GLY A 43 -1.41 -13.10 15.61
N THR A 44 -0.43 -13.19 16.49
CA THR A 44 -0.62 -13.18 17.95
C THR A 44 0.03 -11.93 18.53
N LEU A 45 -0.79 -11.03 19.06
CA LEU A 45 -0.38 -9.81 19.73
C LEU A 45 0.01 -10.09 21.18
N SER A 46 1.18 -9.61 21.59
CA SER A 46 1.62 -9.60 22.97
C SER A 46 2.38 -8.31 23.27
N TYR A 47 2.71 -8.07 24.53
CA TYR A 47 3.36 -6.83 24.92
C TYR A 47 4.72 -6.66 24.23
N GLY A 48 4.85 -5.60 23.42
CA GLY A 48 6.09 -5.29 22.68
C GLY A 48 6.36 -6.17 21.46
N GLN A 49 5.50 -7.14 21.13
CA GLN A 49 5.75 -8.03 20.00
C GLN A 49 4.46 -8.61 19.38
N ILE A 50 4.54 -8.90 18.08
CA ILE A 50 3.59 -9.68 17.30
C ILE A 50 4.31 -10.94 16.85
N ALA A 51 3.79 -12.10 17.24
CA ALA A 51 4.31 -13.40 16.85
C ALA A 51 3.38 -14.08 15.84
N ASN A 52 3.89 -15.10 15.13
CA ASN A 52 3.11 -15.91 14.18
C ASN A 52 2.36 -15.07 13.14
N LEU A 53 2.97 -13.98 12.68
CA LEU A 53 2.38 -13.11 11.67
C LEU A 53 2.34 -13.83 10.32
N THR A 54 1.20 -13.72 9.63
CA THR A 54 0.97 -14.23 8.29
C THR A 54 0.20 -13.21 7.46
N GLY A 55 0.40 -13.23 6.14
CA GLY A 55 -0.22 -12.28 5.22
C GLY A 55 0.51 -10.94 5.11
N VAL A 56 1.76 -10.86 5.60
CA VAL A 56 2.62 -9.69 5.45
C VAL A 56 3.96 -10.13 4.89
N SER A 57 4.40 -9.47 3.82
CA SER A 57 5.71 -9.70 3.21
C SER A 57 6.47 -8.39 3.04
N ALA A 58 7.76 -8.40 3.32
CA ALA A 58 8.64 -7.26 3.15
C ALA A 58 9.56 -7.45 1.95
N GLN A 59 9.72 -6.41 1.14
CA GLN A 59 10.63 -6.44 0.00
C GLN A 59 12.06 -6.10 0.43
N ASP A 60 13.01 -6.94 0.02
CA ASP A 60 14.45 -6.72 0.21
C ASP A 60 15.23 -7.14 -1.03
N LEU A 61 16.05 -6.24 -1.56
CA LEU A 61 16.84 -6.45 -2.79
C LEU A 61 16.04 -7.17 -3.89
N PHE A 62 14.82 -6.67 -4.16
CA PHE A 62 13.87 -7.19 -5.17
C PHE A 62 13.15 -8.50 -4.83
N LEU A 63 13.43 -9.13 -3.69
CA LEU A 63 12.78 -10.35 -3.23
C LEU A 63 11.75 -10.05 -2.14
N TRP A 64 10.63 -10.77 -2.16
CA TRP A 64 9.61 -10.70 -1.12
C TRP A 64 9.87 -11.75 -0.04
N PHE A 65 10.01 -11.30 1.20
CA PHE A 65 10.24 -12.16 2.34
C PHE A 65 9.04 -12.12 3.30
N PRO A 66 8.50 -13.28 3.68
CA PRO A 66 7.37 -13.34 4.60
C PRO A 66 7.82 -12.88 6.00
N VAL A 67 7.04 -11.99 6.60
CA VAL A 67 7.28 -11.48 7.95
C VAL A 67 6.60 -12.42 8.95
N LYS A 68 7.38 -13.07 9.80
CA LYS A 68 6.92 -14.03 10.82
C LYS A 68 6.60 -13.38 12.16
N GLY A 69 7.18 -12.22 12.43
CA GLY A 69 6.95 -11.49 13.66
C GLY A 69 7.49 -10.08 13.62
N ILE A 70 7.02 -9.25 14.54
CA ILE A 70 7.42 -7.86 14.68
C ILE A 70 7.69 -7.60 16.16
N ARG A 71 8.84 -7.03 16.51
CA ARG A 71 9.21 -6.75 17.90
C ARG A 71 9.72 -5.32 18.06
N VAL A 72 9.45 -4.72 19.21
CA VAL A 72 9.89 -3.38 19.60
C VAL A 72 10.64 -3.48 20.92
N ASP A 73 11.74 -2.76 21.06
CA ASP A 73 12.47 -2.72 22.33
C ASP A 73 11.67 -2.01 23.42
N VAL A 74 11.83 -2.44 24.68
CA VAL A 74 11.23 -1.78 25.85
C VAL A 74 12.34 -1.54 26.89
N PRO A 75 12.71 -0.27 27.21
CA PRO A 75 12.15 0.98 26.70
C PRO A 75 12.46 1.20 25.21
N SER A 76 11.54 1.86 24.51
CA SER A 76 11.63 2.03 23.04
C SER A 76 12.91 2.77 22.64
N SER A 77 13.73 2.09 21.83
CA SER A 77 14.92 2.64 21.17
C SER A 77 14.57 3.50 19.96
N GLY A 78 13.28 3.57 19.58
CA GLY A 78 12.83 4.20 18.33
C GLY A 78 12.95 3.28 17.11
N LEU A 79 13.29 2.01 17.30
CA LEU A 79 13.40 1.00 16.23
C LEU A 79 12.38 -0.13 16.40
N ILE A 80 11.95 -0.68 15.26
CA ILE A 80 11.08 -1.83 15.14
C ILE A 80 11.80 -2.89 14.31
N TYR A 81 11.75 -4.14 14.77
CA TYR A 81 12.40 -5.26 14.11
C TYR A 81 11.36 -6.20 13.51
N PHE A 82 11.49 -6.46 12.21
CA PHE A 82 10.66 -7.39 11.47
C PHE A 82 11.46 -8.69 11.28
N ASP A 83 10.91 -9.78 11.79
CA ASP A 83 11.47 -11.12 11.63
C ASP A 83 11.08 -11.69 10.27
N VAL A 84 12.05 -11.85 9.37
CA VAL A 84 11.86 -12.50 8.07
C VAL A 84 12.48 -13.90 8.03
N GLY A 85 12.66 -14.53 9.20
CA GLY A 85 13.12 -15.90 9.39
C GLY A 85 14.62 -16.04 9.56
N VAL A 86 15.41 -15.56 8.58
CA VAL A 86 16.89 -15.68 8.63
C VAL A 86 17.55 -14.46 9.27
N VAL A 87 16.92 -13.30 9.14
CA VAL A 87 17.45 -12.01 9.60
C VAL A 87 16.32 -11.12 10.10
N PHE A 88 16.68 -10.14 10.93
CA PHE A 88 15.77 -9.09 11.35
C PHE A 88 15.98 -7.83 10.51
N LYS A 89 14.91 -7.29 9.94
CA LYS A 89 14.89 -5.99 9.29
C LYS A 89 14.58 -4.90 10.31
N GLN A 90 15.33 -3.81 10.28
CA GLN A 90 15.20 -2.71 11.21
C GLN A 90 14.47 -1.56 10.51
N PHE A 91 13.45 -1.03 11.16
CA PHE A 91 12.68 0.13 10.69
C PHE A 91 12.59 1.17 11.79
N SER A 92 12.61 2.44 11.42
CA SER A 92 12.35 3.52 12.37
C SER A 92 10.86 3.56 12.74
N VAL A 93 10.55 3.70 14.03
CA VAL A 93 9.17 3.85 14.54
C VAL A 93 8.46 5.05 13.87
N SER A 94 9.21 6.11 13.54
CA SER A 94 8.67 7.31 12.89
C SER A 94 8.05 7.03 11.51
N LEU A 95 8.44 5.95 10.83
CA LEU A 95 7.83 5.56 9.55
C LEU A 95 6.37 5.14 9.69
N PHE A 96 5.99 4.63 10.87
CA PHE A 96 4.64 4.16 11.19
C PHE A 96 3.81 5.22 11.93
N GLU A 97 4.37 6.41 12.11
CA GLU A 97 3.69 7.56 12.69
C GLU A 97 2.59 8.08 11.75
N THR A 98 2.93 8.15 10.46
CA THR A 98 2.01 8.54 9.39
C THR A 98 1.52 7.29 8.66
N PRO A 99 0.26 6.86 8.86
CA PRO A 99 -0.27 5.68 8.18
C PRO A 99 -0.29 5.91 6.66
N ARG A 100 0.48 5.10 5.93
CA ARG A 100 0.55 5.14 4.47
C ARG A 100 -0.73 4.56 3.86
N GLU A 101 -1.09 5.05 2.69
CA GLU A 101 -2.22 4.49 1.94
C GLU A 101 -1.83 3.15 1.34
N CYS A 102 -2.68 2.15 1.49
CA CYS A 102 -2.50 0.90 0.79
C CYS A 102 -2.90 1.11 -0.67
N LEU A 103 -1.89 1.15 -1.55
CA LEU A 103 -2.13 1.17 -2.98
C LEU A 103 -2.34 -0.29 -3.37
N ALA A 104 -3.60 -0.68 -3.47
CA ALA A 104 -3.92 -1.94 -4.10
C ALA A 104 -3.34 -1.94 -5.50
N GLU A 105 -2.59 -2.99 -5.84
CA GLU A 105 -2.30 -3.26 -7.24
C GLU A 105 -3.65 -3.40 -7.92
N GLN A 106 -4.00 -2.44 -8.76
CA GLN A 106 -5.29 -2.47 -9.44
C GLN A 106 -5.28 -3.72 -10.33
N PRO A 107 -6.17 -4.71 -10.11
CA PRO A 107 -6.47 -5.64 -11.19
C PRO A 107 -6.95 -4.78 -12.38
N PRO A 108 -6.57 -5.11 -13.63
CA PRO A 108 -6.84 -4.28 -14.81
C PRO A 108 -8.33 -3.96 -15.10
N GLU A 109 -9.27 -4.36 -14.24
CA GLU A 109 -10.71 -4.14 -14.42
C GLU A 109 -11.27 -2.89 -13.71
N ALA A 110 -10.52 -2.25 -12.80
CA ALA A 110 -11.02 -1.06 -12.09
C ALA A 110 -10.78 0.27 -12.83
N VAL A 111 -9.98 0.28 -13.90
CA VAL A 111 -9.71 1.50 -14.69
C VAL A 111 -10.84 1.79 -15.70
N SER A 112 -11.63 0.78 -16.07
CA SER A 112 -12.69 0.94 -17.09
C SER A 112 -13.89 1.75 -16.58
N LYS A 113 -14.31 1.56 -15.31
CA LYS A 113 -15.50 2.25 -14.79
C LYS A 113 -15.29 3.73 -14.48
N LEU A 114 -14.06 4.15 -14.17
CA LEU A 114 -13.76 5.58 -13.97
C LEU A 114 -13.65 6.36 -15.29
N CYS A 115 -13.41 5.69 -16.42
CA CYS A 115 -13.36 6.35 -17.73
C CYS A 115 -14.75 6.63 -18.29
N SER A 116 -15.78 5.85 -17.96
CA SER A 116 -17.16 6.09 -18.40
C SER A 116 -17.90 7.17 -17.60
N ILE A 117 -17.62 7.34 -16.29
CA ILE A 117 -18.41 8.28 -15.48
C ILE A 117 -18.06 9.75 -15.78
N LYS A 118 -16.90 10.01 -16.39
CA LYS A 118 -16.55 11.37 -16.86
C LYS A 118 -17.44 11.87 -18.00
N SER A 119 -18.10 11.00 -18.78
CA SER A 119 -18.94 11.46 -19.90
C SER A 119 -20.36 11.84 -19.47
N VAL A 120 -20.89 11.27 -18.38
CA VAL A 120 -22.28 11.51 -17.94
C VAL A 120 -22.44 12.89 -17.32
N PHE A 121 -21.43 13.40 -16.61
CA PHE A 121 -21.51 14.73 -15.97
C PHE A 121 -21.10 15.91 -16.87
N VAL A 122 -20.47 15.67 -18.04
CA VAL A 122 -20.05 16.76 -18.94
C VAL A 122 -21.15 17.16 -19.93
N ALA A 123 -22.16 16.32 -20.17
CA ALA A 123 -23.26 16.64 -21.09
C ALA A 123 -24.29 17.67 -20.56
N GLY A 124 -24.24 18.03 -19.27
CA GLY A 124 -25.25 18.89 -18.62
C GLY A 124 -24.88 20.35 -18.39
N LEU A 125 -23.59 20.72 -18.45
CA LEU A 125 -23.13 22.06 -18.02
C LEU A 125 -22.11 22.67 -19.01
N GLN A 126 -22.42 22.67 -20.30
CA GLN A 126 -21.75 23.56 -21.26
C GLN A 126 -22.76 24.55 -21.83
N ARG A 127 -23.08 25.59 -21.05
CA ARG A 127 -23.74 26.78 -21.61
C ARG A 127 -22.92 28.04 -21.63
N HIS A 128 -21.82 28.21 -20.91
CA HIS A 128 -20.99 29.42 -21.09
C HIS A 128 -19.53 29.19 -20.68
N TYR A 129 -18.61 29.78 -21.46
CA TYR A 129 -17.16 29.97 -21.25
C TYR A 129 -16.16 28.92 -21.78
N GLY A 130 -15.67 29.17 -23.01
CA GLY A 130 -14.33 29.76 -23.17
C GLY A 130 -13.09 28.85 -23.18
N LYS A 131 -12.75 28.33 -24.37
CA LYS A 131 -11.42 28.37 -25.02
C LYS A 131 -10.16 28.40 -24.12
N LEU A 132 -9.47 27.27 -23.99
CA LEU A 132 -7.99 27.22 -23.98
C LEU A 132 -7.51 26.02 -24.82
N ARG A 133 -6.87 26.32 -25.95
CA ARG A 133 -6.19 25.36 -26.83
C ARG A 133 -4.81 25.07 -26.25
N TYR A 134 -4.47 23.80 -26.04
CA TYR A 134 -3.08 23.36 -26.01
C TYR A 134 -2.86 22.46 -27.22
N ARG A 135 -2.04 22.91 -28.16
CA ARG A 135 -1.63 22.16 -29.34
C ARG A 135 -0.31 21.47 -29.01
N ARG A 136 -0.31 20.14 -29.05
CA ARG A 136 0.88 19.30 -28.95
C ARG A 136 0.93 18.48 -30.24
N ASP A 137 1.65 18.98 -31.25
CA ASP A 137 1.98 18.22 -32.46
C ASP A 137 3.19 17.33 -32.16
N PRO A 138 3.15 16.01 -32.49
CA PRO A 138 4.34 15.19 -32.51
C PRO A 138 4.62 14.62 -33.92
N GLY A 139 5.84 14.90 -34.41
CA GLY A 139 6.57 13.99 -35.30
C GLY A 139 6.54 14.32 -36.80
N ASP A 140 7.62 14.91 -37.30
CA ASP A 140 8.28 14.40 -38.51
C ASP A 140 9.76 14.79 -38.50
N PHE A 141 10.64 13.78 -38.57
CA PHE A 141 12.09 13.91 -38.64
C PHE A 141 12.52 13.02 -39.80
N GLY A 142 12.65 13.57 -41.01
CA GLY A 142 13.11 12.79 -42.16
C GLY A 142 12.99 13.41 -43.55
N ARG A 143 13.98 14.25 -43.92
CA ARG A 143 14.67 14.35 -45.24
C ARG A 143 13.87 14.45 -46.57
N ALA A 144 14.12 15.54 -47.30
CA ALA A 144 14.63 15.62 -48.70
C ALA A 144 14.89 17.12 -49.04
N ILE A 145 16.11 17.60 -49.34
CA ILE A 145 16.72 17.80 -50.69
C ILE A 145 15.73 18.48 -51.64
N LEU A 146 15.87 19.75 -52.05
CA LEU A 146 16.97 20.43 -52.78
C LEU A 146 16.95 21.93 -52.45
#